data_AF-A0A6B1GT16-F1
#
_entry.id   AF-A0A6B1GT16-F1
#
_cell.length_a   1.000
_cell.length_b   1.000
_cell.length_c   1.000
_cell.angle_alpha   90.00
_cell.angle_beta   90.00
_cell.angle_gamma   90.00
#
_symmetry.space_group_name_H-M   'P 1'
#
loop_
_entity.id
_entity.type
_entity.pdbx_description
1 polymer ?
#
loop_
_entity_poly.entity_id
_entity_poly.type
_entity_poly.pdbx_seq_one_letter_code
_entity_poly.pdbx_strand_id
1 'polypeptide(L)'
;MDRAAFTASGTAGGLVSNGISFFLLIYYSQVIGLDPALAGSALLLALVVDAVSDPLVGRWSDRLRSRLGRRHPFLYGAVLPIPVCYYLLWAPPDLAQTAMFLWLAGFTVALRLALTMHTVPFNALLPELAPGYEDRTRLMNYSYAGGWFFGTLMAVSMYVWWLADTPDYPDGTGILRRAGYEQAGLVTACALCLCL
;
A
#
# COMPACT_ATOMS: atom_id res chain seq x y z
N MET A 1 1.37 14.08 17.88
CA MET A 1 1.61 12.73 17.31
C MET A 1 2.73 12.14 18.12
N ASP A 2 2.47 11.05 18.83
CA ASP A 2 3.44 10.47 19.76
C ASP A 2 4.39 9.52 19.03
N ARG A 3 5.56 9.23 19.63
CA ARG A 3 6.58 8.35 19.02
C ARG A 3 6.03 6.97 18.63
N ALA A 4 5.09 6.43 19.40
CA ALA A 4 4.43 5.16 19.11
C ALA A 4 3.50 5.23 17.90
N ALA A 5 2.72 6.31 17.76
CA ALA A 5 1.88 6.53 16.59
C ALA A 5 2.72 6.71 15.32
N PHE A 6 3.89 7.36 15.43
CA PHE A 6 4.83 7.48 14.32
C PHE A 6 5.34 6.11 13.86
N THR A 7 5.80 5.26 14.78
CA THR A 7 6.24 3.92 14.41
C THR A 7 5.13 3.06 13.81
N ALA A 8 3.89 3.21 14.30
CA ALA A 8 2.74 2.48 13.77
C ALA A 8 2.37 2.89 12.34
N SER A 9 2.32 4.20 12.04
CA SER A 9 2.07 4.65 10.65
C SER A 9 3.23 4.28 9.72
N GLY A 10 4.46 4.23 10.25
CA GLY A 10 5.62 3.77 9.51
C GLY A 10 5.56 2.30 9.08
N THR A 11 4.85 1.44 9.82
CA THR A 11 4.70 0.03 9.42
C THR A 11 3.71 -0.14 8.27
N ALA A 12 2.71 0.73 8.15
CA ALA A 12 1.66 0.66 7.14
C ALA A 12 2.21 0.63 5.70
N GLY A 13 3.26 1.40 5.41
CA GLY A 13 3.91 1.43 4.09
C GLY A 13 4.48 0.07 3.68
N GLY A 14 4.96 -0.73 4.64
CA GLY A 14 5.49 -2.07 4.41
C GLY A 14 4.40 -3.09 4.06
N LEU A 15 3.23 -3.00 4.68
CA LEU A 15 2.09 -3.87 4.37
C LEU A 15 1.60 -3.66 2.94
N VAL A 16 1.43 -2.40 2.51
CA VAL A 16 0.93 -2.09 1.18
C VAL A 16 1.93 -2.49 0.09
N SER A 17 3.20 -2.13 0.28
CA SER A 17 4.24 -2.30 -0.75
C SER A 17 4.52 -3.77 -1.06
N ASN A 18 4.57 -4.63 -0.03
CA ASN A 18 4.83 -6.06 -0.23
C ASN A 18 3.67 -6.78 -0.93
N GLY A 19 2.42 -6.49 -0.51
CA GLY A 19 1.24 -7.09 -1.13
C GLY A 19 1.16 -6.80 -2.64
N ILE A 20 1.37 -5.53 -3.01
CA ILE A 20 1.34 -5.11 -4.41
C ILE A 20 2.48 -5.72 -5.22
N SER A 21 3.71 -5.69 -4.68
CA SER A 21 4.90 -6.05 -5.44
C SER A 21 4.99 -7.54 -5.74
N PHE A 22 4.49 -8.39 -4.83
CA PHE A 22 4.57 -9.84 -5.00
C PHE A 22 3.33 -10.44 -5.64
N PHE A 23 2.13 -9.96 -5.29
CA PHE A 23 0.90 -10.69 -5.56
C PHE A 23 0.01 -10.04 -6.62
N LEU A 24 0.06 -8.72 -6.80
CA LEU A 24 -0.92 -8.01 -7.64
C LEU A 24 -0.83 -8.42 -9.11
N LEU A 25 0.39 -8.60 -9.63
CA LEU A 25 0.59 -9.04 -11.00
C LEU A 25 0.05 -10.47 -11.22
N ILE A 26 0.36 -11.39 -10.30
CA ILE A 26 -0.13 -12.78 -10.36
C ILE A 26 -1.66 -12.80 -10.28
N TYR A 27 -2.24 -12.03 -9.36
CA TYR A 27 -3.69 -11.95 -9.19
C TYR A 27 -4.39 -11.46 -10.47
N TYR A 28 -3.97 -10.35 -11.04
CA TYR A 28 -4.63 -9.83 -12.24
C TYR A 28 -4.37 -10.70 -13.48
N SER A 29 -3.17 -11.27 -13.64
CA SER A 29 -2.85 -12.08 -14.82
C SER A 29 -3.39 -13.50 -14.77
N GLN A 30 -3.21 -14.20 -13.63
CA GLN A 30 -3.51 -15.63 -13.52
C GLN A 30 -4.88 -15.92 -12.90
N VAL A 31 -5.39 -15.05 -12.02
CA VAL A 31 -6.68 -15.26 -11.34
C VAL A 31 -7.82 -14.57 -12.06
N ILE A 32 -7.65 -13.29 -12.37
CA ILE A 32 -8.64 -12.50 -13.10
C ILE A 32 -8.57 -12.76 -14.61
N GLY A 33 -7.41 -13.18 -15.13
CA GLY A 33 -7.22 -13.46 -16.55
C GLY A 33 -7.04 -12.19 -17.41
N LEU A 34 -6.58 -11.09 -16.83
CA LEU A 34 -6.14 -9.90 -17.58
C LEU A 34 -4.89 -10.26 -18.37
N ASP A 35 -4.77 -9.75 -19.60
CA ASP A 35 -3.54 -9.89 -20.39
C ASP A 35 -2.32 -9.45 -19.54
N PRO A 36 -1.31 -10.31 -19.35
CA PRO A 36 -0.11 -9.98 -18.57
C PRO A 36 0.60 -8.72 -19.06
N ALA A 37 0.57 -8.42 -20.36
CA ALA A 37 1.14 -7.20 -20.92
C ALA A 37 0.36 -5.95 -20.45
N LEU A 38 -0.98 -6.04 -20.40
CA LEU A 38 -1.82 -4.97 -19.86
C LEU A 38 -1.58 -4.80 -18.36
N ALA A 39 -1.58 -5.89 -17.59
CA ALA A 39 -1.31 -5.86 -16.15
C ALA A 39 0.06 -5.23 -15.84
N GLY A 40 1.12 -5.70 -16.51
CA GLY A 40 2.46 -5.17 -16.36
C GLY A 40 2.57 -3.69 -16.75
N SER A 41 1.92 -3.28 -17.85
CA SER A 41 1.91 -1.89 -18.29
C SER A 41 1.18 -0.96 -17.30
N ALA A 42 0.10 -1.43 -16.66
CA ALA A 42 -0.60 -0.68 -15.62
C ALA A 42 0.28 -0.43 -14.40
N LEU A 43 1.02 -1.45 -13.95
CA LEU A 43 1.97 -1.31 -12.84
C LEU A 43 3.13 -0.38 -13.18
N LEU A 44 3.65 -0.46 -14.41
CA LEU A 44 4.68 0.44 -14.91
C LEU A 44 4.18 1.89 -14.96
N LEU A 45 2.97 2.11 -15.46
CA LEU A 45 2.35 3.44 -15.51
C LEU A 45 2.22 4.00 -14.09
N ALA A 46 1.81 3.18 -13.13
CA ALA A 46 1.73 3.59 -11.73
C ALA A 46 3.10 4.01 -11.18
N LEU A 47 4.19 3.30 -11.50
CA LEU A 47 5.55 3.68 -11.09
C LEU A 47 6.02 4.99 -11.73
N VAL A 48 5.69 5.22 -13.00
CA VAL A 48 6.04 6.47 -13.70
C VAL A 48 5.33 7.66 -13.06
N VAL A 49 4.04 7.50 -12.73
CA VAL A 49 3.28 8.54 -12.02
C VAL A 49 3.87 8.79 -10.64
N ASP A 50 4.24 7.73 -9.91
CA ASP A 50 4.87 7.80 -8.57
C ASP A 50 6.13 8.67 -8.58
N ALA A 51 7.02 8.42 -9.53
CA ALA A 51 8.27 9.15 -9.69
C ALA A 51 8.07 10.65 -9.96
N VAL A 52 6.93 11.02 -10.55
CA VAL A 52 6.57 12.42 -10.80
C VAL A 52 5.82 13.02 -9.61
N SER A 53 4.95 12.24 -8.94
CA SER A 53 4.18 12.72 -7.79
C SER A 53 5.05 13.00 -6.57
N ASP A 54 6.10 12.23 -6.33
CA ASP A 54 7.00 12.42 -5.18
C ASP A 54 7.57 13.85 -5.06
N PRO A 55 8.24 14.43 -6.08
CA PRO A 55 8.75 15.79 -6.01
C PRO A 55 7.64 16.85 -6.02
N LEU A 56 6.50 16.58 -6.67
CA LEU A 56 5.35 17.49 -6.70
C LEU A 56 4.73 17.63 -5.30
N VAL A 57 4.44 16.50 -4.66
CA VAL A 57 3.89 16.46 -3.31
C VAL A 57 4.87 17.04 -2.31
N GLY A 58 6.17 16.76 -2.41
CA GLY A 58 7.18 17.37 -1.53
C GLY A 58 7.17 18.91 -1.59
N ARG A 59 7.14 19.49 -2.80
CA ARG A 59 7.03 20.95 -2.96
C ARG A 59 5.71 21.49 -2.43
N TRP A 60 4.62 20.75 -2.61
CA TRP A 60 3.29 21.19 -2.19
C TRP A 60 3.13 21.12 -0.67
N SER A 61 3.59 20.04 -0.03
CA SER A 61 3.56 19.84 1.42
C SER A 61 4.39 20.89 2.14
N ASP A 62 5.50 21.33 1.56
CA ASP A 62 6.31 22.41 2.15
C ASP A 62 5.62 23.77 2.06
N ARG A 63 4.81 24.04 1.03
CA ARG A 63 4.17 25.34 0.85
C ARG A 63 2.84 25.49 1.59
N LEU A 64 2.18 24.38 1.95
CA LEU A 64 0.86 24.43 2.58
C LEU A 64 0.95 24.99 4.01
N ARG A 65 0.27 26.11 4.27
CA ARG A 65 0.09 26.67 5.63
C ARG A 65 -1.36 26.45 6.06
N SER A 66 -1.61 25.42 6.86
CA SER A 66 -2.95 25.11 7.38
C SER A 66 -3.07 25.42 8.88
N ARG A 67 -4.31 25.58 9.37
CA ARG A 67 -4.62 25.78 10.79
C ARG A 67 -4.28 24.57 11.67
N LEU A 68 -4.15 23.37 11.09
CA LEU A 68 -3.80 22.12 11.77
C LEU A 68 -2.28 21.83 11.73
N GLY A 69 -1.47 22.78 11.24
CA GLY A 69 -0.04 22.61 10.96
C GLY A 69 0.24 22.39 9.46
N ARG A 70 1.50 22.54 9.03
CA ARG A 70 1.85 22.45 7.59
C ARG A 70 1.63 21.04 7.00
N ARG A 71 1.73 19.98 7.83
CA ARG A 71 1.90 18.59 7.36
C ARG A 71 0.79 17.62 7.76
N HIS A 72 0.05 17.92 8.83
CA HIS A 72 -1.05 17.08 9.32
C HIS A 72 -2.25 16.92 8.37
N PRO A 73 -2.69 17.93 7.58
CA PRO A 73 -3.81 17.75 6.66
C PRO A 73 -3.58 16.68 5.59
N PHE A 74 -2.33 16.53 5.13
CA PHE A 74 -1.98 15.50 4.14
C PHE A 74 -2.02 14.10 4.75
N LEU A 75 -1.50 13.95 5.98
CA LEU A 75 -1.55 12.69 6.71
C LEU A 75 -3.00 12.25 6.93
N TYR A 76 -3.86 13.10 7.49
CA TYR A 76 -5.27 12.78 7.72
C TYR A 76 -6.06 12.57 6.43
N GLY A 77 -5.73 13.34 5.39
CA GLY A 77 -6.33 13.18 4.07
C GLY A 77 -5.99 11.84 3.41
N ALA A 78 -4.86 11.24 3.75
CA ALA A 78 -4.41 9.96 3.20
C ALA A 78 -4.90 8.72 3.98
N VAL A 79 -5.32 8.88 5.25
CA VAL A 79 -5.80 7.78 6.12
C VAL A 79 -6.92 6.96 5.48
N LEU A 80 -7.87 7.62 4.82
CA LEU A 80 -9.03 6.98 4.20
C LEU A 80 -8.80 6.46 2.77
N PRO A 81 -8.18 7.23 1.85
CA PRO A 81 -8.01 6.76 0.47
C PRO A 81 -7.05 5.56 0.36
N ILE A 82 -6.03 5.44 1.22
CA ILE A 82 -5.09 4.30 1.19
C ILE A 82 -5.81 2.95 1.36
N PRO A 83 -6.51 2.67 2.48
CA PRO A 83 -7.18 1.39 2.70
C PRO A 83 -8.31 1.14 1.70
N VAL A 84 -9.04 2.19 1.28
CA VAL A 84 -10.11 2.07 0.30
C VAL A 84 -9.56 1.66 -1.08
N CYS A 85 -8.54 2.36 -1.59
CA CYS A 85 -7.94 2.02 -2.88
C CYS A 85 -7.27 0.64 -2.83
N TYR A 86 -6.62 0.31 -1.71
CA TYR A 86 -6.04 -1.00 -1.51
C TYR A 86 -7.09 -2.11 -1.58
N TYR A 87 -8.20 -1.98 -0.87
CA TYR A 87 -9.28 -2.96 -0.92
C TYR A 87 -9.88 -3.12 -2.32
N LEU A 88 -10.13 -2.01 -3.02
CA LEU A 88 -10.69 -2.02 -4.38
C LEU A 88 -9.77 -2.67 -5.43
N LEU A 89 -8.45 -2.69 -5.19
CA LEU A 89 -7.52 -3.45 -6.04
C LEU A 89 -7.70 -4.95 -5.91
N TRP A 90 -8.05 -5.45 -4.71
CA TRP A 90 -8.21 -6.87 -4.43
C TRP A 90 -9.65 -7.36 -4.60
N ALA A 91 -10.62 -6.46 -4.72
CA ALA A 91 -12.02 -6.76 -4.99
C ALA A 91 -12.52 -6.08 -6.29
N PRO A 92 -11.91 -6.36 -7.46
CA PRO A 92 -12.37 -5.79 -8.72
C PRO A 92 -13.74 -6.39 -9.11
N PRO A 93 -14.65 -5.61 -9.72
CA PRO A 93 -15.85 -6.15 -10.35
C PRO A 93 -15.49 -6.91 -11.64
N ASP A 94 -16.39 -7.78 -12.10
CA ASP A 94 -16.18 -8.50 -13.36
C ASP A 94 -16.36 -7.53 -14.54
N LEU A 95 -15.25 -7.20 -15.20
CA LEU A 95 -15.18 -6.22 -16.29
C LEU A 95 -14.48 -6.80 -17.52
N ALA A 96 -14.76 -6.22 -18.69
CA ALA A 96 -14.00 -6.51 -19.91
C ALA A 96 -12.53 -6.08 -19.78
N GLN A 97 -11.64 -6.69 -20.57
CA GLN A 97 -10.18 -6.49 -20.52
C GLN A 97 -9.76 -5.01 -20.41
N THR A 98 -10.29 -4.14 -21.29
CA THR A 98 -9.95 -2.71 -21.29
C THR A 98 -10.40 -1.99 -20.02
N ALA A 99 -11.61 -2.29 -19.53
CA ALA A 99 -12.15 -1.69 -18.32
C ALA A 99 -11.41 -2.21 -17.07
N MET A 100 -11.01 -3.48 -17.06
CA MET A 100 -10.17 -4.07 -16.01
C MET A 100 -8.77 -3.46 -15.99
N PHE A 101 -8.17 -3.20 -17.16
CA PHE A 101 -6.91 -2.45 -17.26
C PHE A 101 -7.04 -1.04 -16.67
N LEU A 102 -8.09 -0.30 -17.03
CA LEU A 102 -8.33 1.05 -16.49
C LEU A 102 -8.60 1.03 -14.98
N TRP A 103 -9.29 -0.01 -14.49
CA TRP A 103 -9.51 -0.24 -13.06
C TRP A 103 -8.17 -0.44 -12.34
N LEU A 104 -7.36 -1.40 -12.78
CA LEU A 104 -6.05 -1.68 -12.21
C LEU A 104 -5.15 -0.45 -12.25
N ALA A 105 -5.00 0.19 -13.42
CA ALA A 105 -4.16 1.36 -13.57
C ALA A 105 -4.64 2.53 -12.69
N GLY A 106 -5.94 2.82 -12.71
CA GLY A 106 -6.53 3.92 -11.95
C GLY A 106 -6.36 3.76 -10.44
N PHE A 107 -6.74 2.59 -9.89
CA PHE A 107 -6.63 2.36 -8.46
C PHE A 107 -5.18 2.17 -7.98
N THR A 108 -4.29 1.60 -8.81
CA THR A 108 -2.87 1.49 -8.45
C THR A 108 -2.22 2.88 -8.42
N VAL A 109 -2.52 3.74 -9.39
CA VAL A 109 -2.06 5.13 -9.42
C VAL A 109 -2.63 5.92 -8.23
N ALA A 110 -3.94 5.81 -7.97
CA ALA A 110 -4.57 6.51 -6.86
C ALA A 110 -3.99 6.08 -5.51
N LEU A 111 -3.75 4.78 -5.33
CA LEU A 111 -3.12 4.24 -4.13
C LEU A 111 -1.69 4.75 -3.96
N ARG A 112 -0.88 4.73 -5.02
CA ARG A 112 0.49 5.28 -5.00
C ARG A 112 0.52 6.75 -4.65
N LEU A 113 -0.34 7.55 -5.28
CA LEU A 113 -0.45 8.97 -4.97
C LEU A 113 -0.85 9.21 -3.51
N ALA A 114 -1.82 8.45 -2.99
CA ALA A 114 -2.22 8.53 -1.59
C ALA A 114 -1.08 8.12 -0.63
N LEU A 115 -0.30 7.10 -0.99
CA LEU A 115 0.90 6.72 -0.25
C LEU A 115 1.94 7.84 -0.26
N THR A 116 2.25 8.44 -1.40
CA THR A 116 3.17 9.59 -1.50
C THR A 116 2.70 10.75 -0.62
N MET A 117 1.40 11.05 -0.63
CA MET A 117 0.80 12.08 0.23
C MET A 117 0.92 11.77 1.72
N HIS A 118 1.07 10.50 2.10
CA HIS A 118 1.33 10.09 3.47
C HIS A 118 2.84 10.07 3.79
N THR A 119 3.65 9.39 2.99
CA THR A 119 5.07 9.11 3.25
C THR A 119 5.93 10.36 3.21
N VAL A 120 5.67 11.30 2.30
CA VAL A 120 6.47 12.52 2.16
C VAL A 120 6.32 13.42 3.41
N PRO A 121 5.12 13.80 3.85
CA PRO A 121 4.94 14.53 5.10
C PRO A 121 5.34 13.73 6.35
N PHE A 122 5.12 12.40 6.35
CA PHE A 122 5.51 11.51 7.44
C PHE A 122 7.02 11.56 7.68
N ASN A 123 7.83 11.37 6.64
CA ASN A 123 9.29 11.45 6.74
C ASN A 123 9.76 12.86 7.15
N ALA A 124 9.03 13.89 6.72
CA ALA A 124 9.35 15.27 7.06
C ALA A 124 9.08 15.63 8.54
N LEU A 125 8.21 14.91 9.25
CA LEU A 125 7.93 15.09 10.69
C LEU A 125 9.02 14.50 11.60
N LEU A 126 9.82 13.57 11.10
CA LEU A 126 10.84 12.88 11.90
C LEU A 126 11.82 13.84 12.62
N PRO A 127 12.36 14.91 11.98
CA PRO A 127 13.22 15.88 12.65
C PRO A 127 12.56 16.65 13.79
N GLU A 128 11.23 16.79 13.77
CA GLU A 128 10.44 17.48 14.79
C GLU A 128 10.22 16.60 16.02
N LEU A 129 10.08 15.28 15.84
CA LEU A 129 9.86 14.29 16.92
C LEU A 129 11.15 13.84 17.63
N ALA A 130 12.27 13.93 16.94
CA ALA A 130 13.58 13.54 17.43
C ALA A 130 14.61 14.65 17.14
N PRO A 131 15.01 15.45 18.14
CA PRO A 131 16.01 16.49 17.96
C PRO A 131 17.41 15.93 17.67
N GLY A 132 17.75 14.77 18.26
CA GLY A 132 19.05 14.12 18.14
C GLY A 132 19.15 13.18 16.93
N TYR A 133 20.35 13.07 16.36
CA TYR A 133 20.64 12.19 15.22
C TYR A 133 20.38 10.71 15.51
N GLU A 134 20.78 10.24 16.71
CA GLU A 134 20.57 8.86 17.14
C GLU A 134 19.09 8.53 17.33
N ASP A 135 18.33 9.45 17.94
CA ASP A 135 16.88 9.29 18.13
C ASP A 135 16.15 9.21 16.78
N ARG A 136 16.53 10.03 15.80
CA ARG A 136 15.97 9.97 14.43
C ARG A 136 16.22 8.63 13.77
N THR A 137 17.47 8.18 13.83
CA THR A 137 17.89 6.89 13.26
C THR A 137 17.13 5.73 13.93
N ARG A 138 16.98 5.75 15.25
CA ARG A 138 16.21 4.73 15.99
C ARG A 138 14.74 4.71 15.59
N LEU A 139 14.09 5.88 15.51
CA LEU A 139 12.68 5.99 15.10
C LEU A 139 12.44 5.51 13.67
N MET A 140 13.31 5.86 12.72
CA MET A 140 13.25 5.30 11.37
C MET A 140 13.45 3.79 11.39
N ASN A 141 14.47 3.31 12.08
CA ASN A 141 14.76 1.87 12.15
C ASN A 141 13.58 1.08 12.72
N TYR A 142 12.93 1.56 13.78
CA TYR A 142 11.74 0.89 14.33
C TYR A 142 10.57 0.90 13.34
N SER A 143 10.36 2.01 12.64
CA SER A 143 9.30 2.14 11.62
C SER A 143 9.52 1.18 10.45
N TYR A 144 10.73 1.17 9.88
CA TYR A 144 11.07 0.28 8.76
C TYR A 144 11.14 -1.18 9.18
N ALA A 145 11.73 -1.51 10.33
CA ALA A 145 11.79 -2.87 10.83
C ALA A 145 10.38 -3.43 11.08
N GLY A 146 9.49 -2.62 11.68
CA GLY A 146 8.08 -2.99 11.84
C GLY A 146 7.39 -3.20 10.48
N GLY A 147 7.57 -2.27 9.53
CA GLY A 147 7.00 -2.41 8.18
C GLY A 147 7.45 -3.67 7.45
N TRP A 148 8.74 -3.99 7.52
CA TRP A 148 9.29 -5.22 6.94
C TRP A 148 8.79 -6.48 7.63
N PHE A 149 8.74 -6.47 8.96
CA PHE A 149 8.26 -7.60 9.75
C PHE A 149 6.79 -7.89 9.44
N PHE A 150 5.91 -6.90 9.55
CA PHE A 150 4.49 -7.08 9.28
C PHE A 150 4.19 -7.31 7.79
N GLY A 151 4.94 -6.68 6.89
CA GLY A 151 4.82 -6.92 5.44
C GLY A 151 5.19 -8.35 5.05
N THR A 152 6.32 -8.86 5.57
CA THR A 152 6.73 -10.26 5.36
C THR A 152 5.77 -11.23 6.03
N LEU A 153 5.33 -10.92 7.26
CA LEU A 153 4.36 -11.74 7.98
C LEU A 153 3.06 -11.86 7.16
N MET A 154 2.54 -10.75 6.63
CA MET A 154 1.37 -10.77 5.75
C MET A 154 1.62 -11.62 4.50
N ALA A 155 2.78 -11.49 3.85
CA ALA A 155 3.12 -12.30 2.68
C ALA A 155 3.18 -13.80 3.00
N VAL A 156 3.74 -14.19 4.15
CA VAL A 156 3.75 -15.59 4.61
C VAL A 156 2.33 -16.06 4.93
N SER A 157 1.54 -15.26 5.65
CA SER A 157 0.14 -15.57 5.95
C SER A 157 -0.71 -15.73 4.69
N MET A 158 -0.42 -14.99 3.62
CA MET A 158 -1.06 -15.20 2.32
C MET A 158 -0.86 -16.63 1.83
N TYR A 159 0.37 -17.14 1.78
CA TYR A 159 0.62 -18.51 1.32
C TYR A 159 0.07 -19.59 2.26
N VAL A 160 0.20 -19.41 3.59
CA VAL A 160 -0.12 -20.47 4.55
C VAL A 160 -1.62 -20.53 4.88
N TRP A 161 -2.36 -19.42 4.80
CA TRP A 161 -3.77 -19.36 5.24
C TRP A 161 -4.73 -18.99 4.10
N TRP A 162 -4.46 -17.89 3.38
CA TRP A 162 -5.41 -17.38 2.38
C TRP A 162 -5.30 -18.06 1.01
N LEU A 163 -4.11 -18.54 0.65
CA LEU A 163 -3.80 -19.23 -0.61
C LEU A 163 -3.41 -20.69 -0.36
N ALA A 164 -3.74 -21.21 0.83
CA ALA A 164 -3.55 -22.62 1.14
C ALA A 164 -4.46 -23.48 0.26
N ASP A 165 -3.97 -24.68 -0.05
CA ASP A 165 -4.72 -25.65 -0.84
C ASP A 165 -6.03 -26.01 -0.15
N THR A 166 -7.08 -26.10 -0.96
CA THR A 166 -8.43 -26.49 -0.53
C THR A 166 -8.91 -27.62 -1.44
N PRO A 167 -9.97 -28.37 -1.07
CA PRO A 167 -10.50 -29.43 -1.93
C PRO A 167 -10.83 -28.97 -3.37
N ASP A 168 -11.20 -27.69 -3.53
CA ASP A 168 -11.47 -27.05 -4.83
C ASP A 168 -10.20 -26.61 -5.58
N TYR A 169 -9.06 -26.52 -4.89
CA TYR A 169 -7.74 -26.10 -5.41
C TYR A 169 -6.63 -27.03 -4.88
N PRO A 170 -6.51 -28.27 -5.38
CA PRO A 170 -5.45 -29.19 -4.99
C PRO A 170 -4.10 -28.85 -5.64
N ASP A 171 -3.02 -29.44 -5.13
CA ASP A 171 -1.67 -29.46 -5.72
C ASP A 171 -0.98 -28.09 -5.89
N GLY A 172 -1.06 -27.21 -4.89
CA GLY A 172 -0.41 -25.89 -4.90
C GLY A 172 -1.14 -24.84 -5.74
N THR A 173 -2.34 -25.15 -6.24
CA THR A 173 -3.16 -24.21 -7.02
C THR A 173 -3.95 -23.23 -6.15
N GLY A 174 -3.80 -23.26 -4.82
CA GLY A 174 -4.41 -22.29 -3.91
C GLY A 174 -4.06 -20.82 -4.22
N ILE A 175 -2.95 -20.57 -4.93
CA ILE A 175 -2.60 -19.25 -5.48
C ILE A 175 -3.61 -18.71 -6.50
N LEU A 176 -4.47 -19.55 -7.06
CA LEU A 176 -5.51 -19.13 -8.01
C LEU A 176 -6.84 -18.79 -7.32
N ARG A 177 -6.90 -18.89 -5.99
CA ARG A 177 -8.14 -18.69 -5.23
C ARG A 177 -8.46 -17.20 -5.05
N ARG A 178 -9.39 -16.68 -5.87
CA ARG A 178 -9.87 -15.27 -5.80
C ARG A 178 -10.29 -14.83 -4.39
N ALA A 179 -11.08 -15.64 -3.70
CA ALA A 179 -11.57 -15.32 -2.35
C ALA A 179 -10.43 -15.13 -1.32
N GLY A 180 -9.30 -15.81 -1.51
CA GLY A 180 -8.12 -15.64 -0.65
C GLY A 180 -7.54 -14.24 -0.74
N TYR A 181 -7.41 -13.70 -1.96
CA TYR A 181 -6.94 -12.34 -2.20
C TYR A 181 -7.90 -11.28 -1.67
N GLU A 182 -9.20 -11.45 -1.86
CA GLU A 182 -10.22 -10.52 -1.36
C GLU A 182 -10.20 -10.44 0.18
N GLN A 183 -10.11 -11.59 0.85
CA GLN A 183 -10.02 -11.66 2.32
C GLN A 183 -8.71 -11.06 2.84
N ALA A 184 -7.57 -11.40 2.23
CA ALA A 184 -6.28 -10.82 2.59
C ALA A 184 -6.28 -9.30 2.36
N GLY A 185 -6.87 -8.85 1.25
CA GLY A 185 -7.08 -7.45 0.89
C GLY A 185 -7.88 -6.70 1.96
N LEU A 186 -9.01 -7.26 2.39
CA LEU A 186 -9.85 -6.71 3.45
C LEU A 186 -9.11 -6.63 4.79
N VAL A 187 -8.45 -7.71 5.21
CA VAL A 187 -7.73 -7.76 6.49
C VAL A 187 -6.57 -6.76 6.50
N THR A 188 -5.84 -6.65 5.38
CA THR A 188 -4.79 -5.64 5.24
C THR A 188 -5.39 -4.23 5.29
N ALA A 189 -6.50 -3.97 4.58
CA ALA A 189 -7.14 -2.66 4.59
C ALA A 189 -7.60 -2.26 6.01
N CYS A 190 -8.18 -3.19 6.78
CA CYS A 190 -8.51 -2.98 8.18
C CYS A 190 -7.27 -2.71 9.04
N ALA A 191 -6.17 -3.45 8.83
CA ALA A 191 -4.92 -3.20 9.53
C ALA A 191 -4.35 -1.81 9.19
N LEU A 192 -4.42 -1.37 7.93
CA LEU A 192 -4.00 -0.03 7.51
C LEU A 192 -4.82 1.06 8.21
N CYS A 193 -6.13 0.90 8.33
CA CYS A 193 -6.98 1.84 9.09
C CYS A 193 -6.59 1.97 10.57
N LEU A 194 -5.99 0.93 11.16
CA LEU A 194 -5.54 0.94 12.56
C LEU A 194 -4.12 1.52 12.72
N CYS A 195 -3.30 1.43 11.68
CA CYS A 195 -1.91 1.91 11.69
C CYS A 195 -1.77 3.39 11.29
N LEU A 196 -2.67 3.90 10.44
CA LEU A 196 -2.67 5.28 9.92
C LEU A 196 -3.38 6.25 10.86
#